data_AF-A0A1F9N3I6-F1
#
_entry.id   AF-A0A1F9N3I6-F1
#
_cell.length_a   1.000
_cell.length_b   1.000
_cell.length_c   1.000
_cell.angle_alpha   90.00
_cell.angle_beta   90.00
_cell.angle_gamma   90.00
#
_symmetry.space_group_name_H-M   'P 1'
#
loop_
_entity.id
_entity.type
_entity.pdbx_description
1 polymer ?
#
loop_
_entity_poly.entity_id
_entity_poly.type
_entity_poly.pdbx_seq_one_letter_code
_entity_poly.pdbx_strand_id
1 'polypeptide(L)'
;MKRFGSVNEKIREMNEDEIFLMYLHLLIVMIKASLKGYPTGEPRKTAALNTANTVHKLISNMDLSFLGLKTSSHLFRERVKLLSVMASAIISEDYPLGIHRREAVMDNIEIITEYAFPNKNLELFHEVLKVA
;
A
#
# COMPACT_ATOMS: atom_id res chain seq x y z
N MET A 1 27.95 12.00 -22.51
CA MET A 1 26.59 11.44 -22.34
C MET A 1 25.59 12.59 -22.22
N LYS A 2 24.69 12.77 -23.19
CA LYS A 2 23.60 13.76 -23.08
C LYS A 2 22.45 13.10 -22.31
N ARG A 3 22.09 13.66 -21.15
CA ARG A 3 20.97 13.19 -20.33
C ARG A 3 19.70 13.79 -20.93
N PHE A 4 18.83 12.96 -21.51
CA PHE A 4 17.49 13.38 -21.94
C PHE A 4 16.55 13.26 -20.74
N GLY A 5 16.27 14.38 -20.09
CA GLY A 5 15.36 14.46 -18.95
C GLY A 5 15.04 15.90 -18.60
N SER A 6 13.91 16.11 -17.91
CA SER A 6 13.48 17.41 -17.38
C SER A 6 14.62 18.13 -16.65
N VAL A 7 14.67 19.45 -16.81
CA VAL A 7 15.59 20.33 -16.05
C VAL A 7 15.39 20.09 -14.55
N ASN A 8 16.52 19.96 -13.84
CA ASN A 8 16.64 19.45 -12.48
C ASN A 8 16.25 20.47 -11.38
N GLU A 9 15.31 21.36 -11.66
CA GLU A 9 15.05 22.54 -10.81
C GLU A 9 13.96 22.32 -9.75
N LYS A 10 13.29 21.16 -9.75
CA LYS A 10 12.18 20.86 -8.82
C LYS A 10 12.21 19.45 -8.22
N ILE A 11 13.34 18.76 -8.23
CA ILE A 11 13.46 17.49 -7.51
C ILE A 11 13.75 17.81 -6.04
N ARG A 12 12.68 17.91 -5.24
CA ARG A 12 12.81 17.94 -3.79
C ARG A 12 13.00 16.50 -3.28
N GLU A 13 13.89 16.32 -2.31
CA GLU A 13 13.98 15.05 -1.59
C GLU A 13 12.64 14.73 -0.91
N MET A 14 12.17 13.49 -1.09
CA MET A 14 10.98 13.02 -0.39
C MET A 14 11.28 12.91 1.10
N ASN A 15 10.37 13.41 1.93
CA ASN A 15 10.47 13.19 3.37
C ASN A 15 9.93 11.80 3.75
N GLU A 16 10.11 11.41 5.02
CA GLU A 16 9.67 10.10 5.52
C GLU A 16 8.16 9.88 5.35
N ASP A 17 7.34 10.92 5.58
CA ASP A 17 5.88 10.86 5.45
C ASP A 17 5.47 10.50 4.01
N GLU A 18 6.09 11.14 3.02
CA GLU A 18 5.86 10.88 1.61
C GLU A 18 6.32 9.48 1.19
N ILE A 19 7.47 9.04 1.71
CA ILE A 19 7.99 7.68 1.49
C ILE A 19 7.01 6.66 2.05
N PHE A 20 6.52 6.86 3.27
CA PHE A 20 5.53 5.98 3.89
C PHE A 20 4.23 5.94 3.09
N LEU A 21 3.66 7.10 2.73
CA LEU A 21 2.43 7.18 1.94
C LEU A 21 2.60 6.51 0.57
N MET A 22 3.76 6.62 -0.06
CA MET A 22 4.07 5.95 -1.31
C MET A 22 4.05 4.42 -1.14
N TYR A 23 4.77 3.89 -0.13
CA TYR A 23 4.79 2.45 0.13
C TYR A 23 3.41 1.91 0.56
N LEU A 24 2.66 2.66 1.36
CA LEU A 24 1.32 2.30 1.77
C LEU A 24 0.36 2.22 0.58
N HIS A 25 0.39 3.23 -0.30
CA HIS A 25 -0.41 3.22 -1.51
C HIS A 25 -0.04 2.03 -2.41
N LEU A 26 1.26 1.81 -2.62
CA LEU A 26 1.73 0.68 -3.42
C LEU A 26 1.26 -0.67 -2.84
N LEU A 27 1.32 -0.84 -1.51
CA LEU A 27 0.81 -2.03 -0.83
C LEU A 27 -0.69 -2.24 -1.08
N ILE A 28 -1.50 -1.19 -0.92
CA ILE A 28 -2.95 -1.22 -1.16
C ILE A 28 -3.26 -1.67 -2.59
N VAL A 29 -2.55 -1.12 -3.58
CA VAL A 29 -2.72 -1.49 -4.99
C VAL A 29 -2.38 -2.96 -5.22
N MET A 30 -1.27 -3.44 -4.66
CA MET A 30 -0.87 -4.85 -4.82
C MET A 30 -1.87 -5.82 -4.18
N ILE A 31 -2.39 -5.49 -2.99
CA ILE A 31 -3.42 -6.32 -2.34
C ILE A 31 -4.71 -6.29 -3.15
N LYS A 32 -5.22 -5.12 -3.55
CA LYS A 32 -6.41 -4.99 -4.40
C LYS A 32 -6.27 -5.80 -5.69
N ALA A 33 -5.08 -5.77 -6.32
CA ALA A 33 -4.82 -6.54 -7.53
C ALA A 33 -4.84 -8.05 -7.26
N SER A 34 -4.14 -8.53 -6.22
CA SER A 34 -4.17 -9.94 -5.82
C SER A 34 -5.59 -10.42 -5.52
N LEU A 35 -6.38 -9.63 -4.79
CA LEU A 35 -7.78 -9.91 -4.53
C LEU A 35 -8.60 -10.00 -5.83
N LYS A 36 -8.37 -9.16 -6.84
CA LYS A 36 -9.07 -9.29 -8.12
C LYS A 36 -8.58 -10.44 -9.01
N GLY A 37 -7.65 -11.28 -8.52
CA GLY A 37 -7.12 -12.43 -9.24
C GLY A 37 -6.05 -12.07 -10.27
N TYR A 38 -5.42 -10.90 -10.15
CA TYR A 38 -4.32 -10.54 -11.05
C TYR A 38 -3.09 -11.40 -10.77
N PRO A 39 -2.38 -11.88 -11.82
CA PRO A 39 -1.22 -12.74 -11.65
C PRO A 39 -0.12 -11.97 -10.94
N THR A 40 0.39 -12.55 -9.85
CA THR A 40 1.42 -11.91 -9.04
C THR A 40 2.81 -12.37 -9.48
N GLY A 41 3.01 -13.66 -9.82
CA GLY A 41 4.34 -14.17 -10.21
C GLY A 41 5.42 -13.93 -9.14
N GLU A 42 6.57 -14.60 -9.26
CA GLU A 42 7.61 -14.51 -8.21
C GLU A 42 8.16 -13.09 -7.99
N PRO A 43 8.43 -12.27 -9.04
CA PRO A 43 8.92 -10.91 -8.84
C PRO A 43 7.94 -10.01 -8.10
N ARG A 44 6.64 -10.03 -8.46
CA ARG A 44 5.66 -9.15 -7.78
C ARG A 44 5.33 -9.67 -6.39
N LYS A 45 5.36 -10.99 -6.15
CA LYS A 45 5.22 -11.56 -4.80
C LYS A 45 6.32 -11.03 -3.89
N THR A 46 7.57 -11.13 -4.34
CA THR A 46 8.74 -10.62 -3.61
C THR A 46 8.63 -9.13 -3.36
N ALA A 47 8.26 -8.34 -4.38
CA ALA A 47 8.08 -6.90 -4.25
C ALA A 47 6.98 -6.54 -3.24
N ALA A 48 5.87 -7.28 -3.24
CA ALA A 48 4.75 -7.05 -2.35
C ALA A 48 5.08 -7.40 -0.89
N LEU A 49 5.78 -8.52 -0.65
CA LEU A 49 6.25 -8.90 0.68
C LEU A 49 7.27 -7.89 1.24
N ASN A 50 8.21 -7.44 0.41
CA ASN A 50 9.15 -6.39 0.79
C ASN A 50 8.43 -5.08 1.12
N THR A 51 7.44 -4.70 0.30
CA THR A 51 6.61 -3.52 0.53
C THR A 51 5.83 -3.63 1.85
N ALA A 52 5.20 -4.79 2.11
CA ALA A 52 4.47 -5.05 3.35
C ALA A 52 5.36 -4.89 4.59
N ASN A 53 6.57 -5.47 4.55
CA ASN A 53 7.56 -5.37 5.61
C ASN A 53 8.04 -3.92 5.82
N THR A 54 8.32 -3.18 4.75
CA THR A 54 8.71 -1.77 4.82
C THR A 54 7.61 -0.91 5.45
N VAL A 55 6.37 -1.06 5.01
CA VAL A 55 5.21 -0.36 5.60
C VAL A 55 5.08 -0.66 7.09
N HIS A 56 5.22 -1.93 7.49
CA HIS A 56 5.11 -2.35 8.89
C HIS A 56 6.20 -1.73 9.78
N LYS A 57 7.43 -1.61 9.26
CA LYS A 57 8.55 -0.97 9.98
C LYS A 57 8.35 0.53 10.10
N LEU A 58 8.04 1.22 9.00
CA LEU A 58 7.84 2.68 8.98
C LEU A 58 6.72 3.09 9.94
N ILE A 59 5.57 2.41 9.85
CA ILE A 59 4.40 2.73 10.69
C ILE A 59 4.61 2.41 12.16
N SER A 60 5.66 1.71 12.57
CA SER A 60 5.88 1.43 14.00
C SER A 60 6.39 2.65 14.76
N ASN A 61 7.18 3.52 14.11
CA ASN A 61 7.85 4.65 14.75
C ASN A 61 7.43 6.02 14.21
N MET A 62 6.67 6.07 13.11
CA MET A 62 6.26 7.32 12.46
C MET A 62 5.33 8.17 13.34
N ASP A 63 5.54 9.48 13.36
CA ASP A 63 4.54 10.45 13.84
C ASP A 63 3.45 10.59 12.78
N LEU A 64 2.19 10.49 13.21
CA LEU A 64 1.02 10.53 12.32
C LEU A 64 0.28 11.87 12.40
N SER A 65 0.88 12.87 13.04
CA SER A 65 0.33 14.24 13.12
C SER A 65 0.06 14.85 11.74
N PHE A 66 0.89 14.54 10.74
CA PHE A 66 0.74 15.03 9.36
C PHE A 66 -0.57 14.59 8.68
N LEU A 67 -1.19 13.50 9.15
CA LEU A 67 -2.47 13.03 8.63
C LEU A 67 -3.68 13.79 9.18
N GLY A 68 -3.50 14.64 10.20
CA GLY A 68 -4.61 15.41 10.79
C GLY A 68 -5.75 14.53 11.31
N LEU A 69 -5.45 13.32 11.77
CA LEU A 69 -6.45 12.33 12.18
C LEU A 69 -7.32 12.88 13.32
N LYS A 70 -8.64 12.88 13.12
CA LYS A 70 -9.63 13.18 14.18
C LYS A 70 -9.76 12.03 15.19
N THR A 71 -9.44 10.82 14.75
CA THR A 71 -9.43 9.60 15.56
C THR A 71 -8.05 9.33 16.17
N SER A 72 -7.98 8.38 17.10
CA SER A 72 -6.70 7.95 17.70
C SER A 72 -5.71 7.47 16.64
N SER A 73 -4.55 8.14 16.53
CA SER A 73 -3.43 7.73 15.67
C SER A 73 -2.96 6.31 15.93
N HIS A 74 -3.16 5.80 17.15
CA HIS A 74 -2.89 4.41 17.50
C HIS A 74 -3.78 3.45 16.71
N LEU A 75 -5.07 3.74 16.53
CA LEU A 75 -5.97 2.87 15.76
C LEU A 75 -5.58 2.81 14.28
N PHE A 76 -5.23 3.95 13.68
CA PHE A 76 -4.72 3.98 12.31
C PHE A 76 -3.43 3.15 12.18
N ARG A 77 -2.50 3.31 13.14
CA ARG A 77 -1.26 2.54 13.21
C ARG A 77 -1.51 1.04 13.21
N GLU A 78 -2.40 0.58 14.07
CA GLU A 78 -2.73 -0.85 14.18
C GLU A 78 -3.44 -1.38 12.93
N ARG A 79 -4.29 -0.57 12.29
CA ARG A 79 -4.92 -0.94 11.00
C ARG A 79 -3.90 -1.13 9.89
N VAL A 80 -2.91 -0.25 9.78
CA VAL A 80 -1.85 -0.37 8.79
C VAL A 80 -0.95 -1.56 9.09
N LYS A 81 -0.58 -1.81 10.36
CA LYS A 81 0.17 -3.02 10.75
C LYS A 81 -0.59 -4.30 10.38
N LEU A 82 -1.88 -4.34 10.67
CA LEU A 82 -2.75 -5.45 10.31
C LEU A 82 -2.79 -5.66 8.79
N LEU A 83 -2.89 -4.57 8.02
CA LEU A 83 -2.85 -4.63 6.56
C LEU A 83 -1.54 -5.25 6.05
N SER A 84 -0.39 -4.88 6.61
CA SER A 84 0.90 -5.48 6.25
C SER A 84 0.95 -6.99 6.53
N VAL A 85 0.39 -7.45 7.66
CA VAL A 85 0.33 -8.88 7.99
C VAL A 85 -0.63 -9.61 7.05
N MET A 86 -1.81 -9.05 6.79
CA MET A 86 -2.78 -9.59 5.85
C MET A 86 -2.18 -9.68 4.45
N ALA A 87 -1.45 -8.67 3.99
CA ALA A 87 -0.79 -8.68 2.69
C ALA A 87 0.14 -9.88 2.55
N SER A 88 0.99 -10.14 3.54
CA SER A 88 1.88 -11.29 3.53
C SER A 88 1.11 -12.61 3.41
N ALA A 89 0.01 -12.78 4.17
CA ALA A 89 -0.81 -13.99 4.06
C ALA A 89 -1.46 -14.15 2.67
N ILE A 90 -1.97 -13.06 2.10
CA ILE A 90 -2.63 -13.04 0.79
C ILE A 90 -1.65 -13.34 -0.35
N ILE A 91 -0.40 -12.91 -0.21
CA ILE A 91 0.61 -12.95 -1.28
C ILE A 91 1.51 -14.20 -1.20
N SER A 92 1.83 -14.67 0.01
CA SER A 92 2.76 -15.78 0.23
C SER A 92 2.16 -17.15 -0.07
N GLU A 93 0.84 -17.29 -0.02
CA GLU A 93 0.17 -18.58 -0.19
C GLU A 93 -0.95 -18.48 -1.23
N ASP A 94 -1.32 -19.63 -1.79
CA ASP A 94 -2.67 -19.87 -2.33
C ASP A 94 -3.70 -19.84 -1.17
N TYR A 95 -3.60 -18.87 -0.27
CA TYR A 95 -4.39 -18.76 0.94
C TYR A 95 -5.85 -18.63 0.51
N PRO A 96 -6.70 -19.63 0.78
CA PRO A 96 -8.10 -19.54 0.41
C PRO A 96 -8.76 -18.49 1.30
N LEU A 97 -8.79 -17.26 0.81
CA LEU A 97 -9.57 -16.19 1.39
C LEU A 97 -11.04 -16.50 1.12
N GLY A 98 -11.71 -17.08 2.11
CA GLY A 98 -13.17 -17.06 2.16
C GLY A 98 -13.70 -15.64 2.04
N ILE A 99 -14.93 -15.50 1.54
CA ILE A 99 -15.58 -14.22 1.21
C ILE A 99 -15.46 -13.21 2.38
N HIS A 100 -15.73 -13.64 3.61
CA HIS A 100 -15.65 -12.77 4.79
C HIS A 100 -14.24 -12.22 5.09
N ARG A 101 -13.18 -12.99 4.83
CA ARG A 101 -11.80 -12.50 5.04
C ARG A 101 -11.43 -11.47 3.99
N ARG A 102 -11.89 -11.68 2.76
CA ARG A 102 -11.71 -10.74 1.64
C ARG A 102 -12.43 -9.42 1.92
N GLU A 103 -13.68 -9.48 2.41
CA GLU A 103 -14.43 -8.30 2.84
C GLU A 103 -13.69 -7.55 3.96
N ALA A 104 -13.27 -8.25 5.02
CA ALA A 104 -12.54 -7.62 6.13
C ALA A 104 -11.23 -6.91 5.70
N VAL A 105 -10.51 -7.48 4.72
CA VAL A 105 -9.33 -6.84 4.13
C VAL A 105 -9.72 -5.57 3.37
N MET A 106 -10.78 -5.64 2.56
CA MET A 106 -11.28 -4.50 1.80
C MET A 106 -11.79 -3.37 2.70
N ASP A 107 -12.53 -3.69 3.77
CA ASP A 107 -13.01 -2.72 4.76
C ASP A 107 -11.82 -2.01 5.44
N ASN A 108 -10.77 -2.75 5.80
CA ASN A 108 -9.58 -2.16 6.39
C ASN A 108 -8.85 -1.25 5.39
N ILE A 109 -8.76 -1.65 4.11
CA ILE A 109 -8.21 -0.83 3.03
C ILE A 109 -9.00 0.46 2.84
N GLU A 110 -10.34 0.39 2.85
CA GLU A 110 -11.21 1.55 2.68
C GLU A 110 -10.97 2.56 3.79
N ILE A 111 -11.02 2.12 5.05
CA ILE A 111 -10.76 2.97 6.21
C ILE A 111 -9.36 3.61 6.14
N ILE A 112 -8.32 2.82 5.82
CA ILE A 112 -6.95 3.37 5.66
C ILE A 112 -6.92 4.40 4.53
N THR A 113 -7.62 4.15 3.43
CA THR A 113 -7.63 5.04 2.26
C THR A 113 -8.32 6.36 2.56
N GLU A 114 -9.44 6.34 3.27
CA GLU A 114 -10.15 7.55 3.71
C GLU A 114 -9.26 8.47 4.55
N TYR A 115 -8.46 7.90 5.45
CA TYR A 115 -7.56 8.67 6.30
C TYR A 115 -6.28 9.13 5.59
N ALA A 116 -5.60 8.24 4.87
CA ALA A 116 -4.30 8.52 4.28
C ALA A 116 -4.40 9.24 2.92
N PHE A 117 -5.51 9.07 2.22
CA PHE A 117 -5.70 9.55 0.86
C PHE A 117 -7.13 10.12 0.63
N PRO A 118 -7.62 11.05 1.47
CA PRO A 118 -9.02 11.50 1.47
C PRO A 118 -9.49 12.09 0.13
N ASN A 119 -8.57 12.61 -0.68
CA ASN A 119 -8.85 13.23 -1.98
C ASN A 119 -8.45 12.34 -3.17
N LYS A 120 -8.19 11.05 -2.97
CA LYS A 120 -7.77 10.15 -4.04
C LYS A 120 -8.63 8.89 -4.08
N ASN A 121 -9.11 8.56 -5.26
CA ASN A 121 -9.65 7.24 -5.53
C ASN A 121 -8.52 6.33 -6.01
N LEU A 122 -8.18 5.33 -5.21
CA LEU A 122 -7.12 4.36 -5.53
C LEU A 122 -7.67 3.25 -6.42
N GLU A 123 -7.98 3.62 -7.66
CA GLU A 123 -8.45 2.69 -8.69
C GLU A 123 -7.29 1.87 -9.27
N LEU A 124 -7.60 0.65 -9.71
CA LEU A 124 -6.63 -0.19 -10.40
C LEU A 124 -6.60 0.17 -11.88
N PHE A 125 -5.40 0.39 -12.42
CA PHE A 125 -5.18 0.55 -13.85
C PHE A 125 -5.27 -0.81 -14.55
N HIS A 126 -6.50 -1.23 -14.84
CA HIS A 126 -6.81 -2.54 -15.41
C HIS A 126 -6.04 -2.86 -16.71
N GLU A 127 -5.76 -1.84 -17.52
CA GLU A 127 -5.00 -1.98 -18.77
C GLU A 127 -3.55 -2.40 -18.52
N VAL A 128 -2.93 -1.89 -17.45
CA VAL A 128 -1.54 -2.18 -17.10
C VAL A 128 -1.40 -3.55 -16.43
N LEU A 129 -2.40 -3.94 -15.63
CA LEU A 129 -2.34 -5.16 -14.81
C LEU A 129 -2.64 -6.46 -15.58
N LYS A 130 -3.24 -6.39 -16.77
CA LYS A 130 -3.54 -7.56 -17.63
C LYS A 130 -2.34 -8.13 -18.38
N VAL A 131 -1.22 -7.41 -18.48
CA VAL A 131 -0.10 -7.74 -19.39
C VAL A 131 0.96 -8.65 -18.73
N ALA A 132 0.55 -9.62 -17.90
CA ALA A 132 1.48 -10.59 -17.29
C ALA A 132 1.11 -12.02 -17.64
#